data_AF-A0A7V8JMT5-F1
#
_entry.id   AF-A0A7V8JMT5-F1
#
_cell.length_a   1.000
_cell.length_b   1.000
_cell.length_c   1.000
_cell.angle_alpha   90.00
_cell.angle_beta   90.00
_cell.angle_gamma   90.00
#
_symmetry.space_group_name_H-M   'P 1'
#
loop_
_entity.id
_entity.type
_entity.pdbx_description
1 polymer ?
#
loop_
_entity_poly.entity_id
_entity_poly.type
_entity_poly.pdbx_seq_one_letter_code
_entity_poly.pdbx_strand_id
1 'polypeptide(L)'
;MPFLKQFRPHGARRPAQRTAGSRYDVRIRFRLVCAAMAMMGVALVLRAADVQVINRGFYMKEAEARMLHRRSLRAHRGTLYDRNGVVIAGSAPVASLWLDPREFNEAGGTPQALAAATSIDVQQLAALLRRHRHRRFVYLPGYRRRDPDQLARVAAAAPAGVHSRQEFRRFYPQAEHFAQLVGTTNIEGKGQEGLELVMEARLAGHPGHQEVIADRLGRAVELHGAGQPAVPGEDIHLTVDARMQYAIYTGLQAAMDEFGAAAASVVVLEIGSDEVIAMVNWPSYNNNRPTEGNSGVRRNRAVTDVFEPGSTVKPFTVSAALDAGVVTPSTVFDTSPGWIQNGCFVTRD
;
A
#
# COMPACT_ATOMS: atom_id res chain seq x y z
N MET A 1 -82.70 -4.29 116.18
CA MET A 1 -82.32 -5.63 116.68
C MET A 1 -81.56 -6.35 115.57
N PRO A 2 -80.50 -7.15 115.84
CA PRO A 2 -79.15 -6.65 116.12
C PRO A 2 -78.04 -7.28 115.23
N PHE A 3 -76.85 -6.66 115.24
CA PHE A 3 -75.47 -7.21 115.28
C PHE A 3 -74.95 -8.31 114.32
N LEU A 4 -73.87 -7.96 113.56
CA LEU A 4 -72.48 -8.51 113.55
C LEU A 4 -71.83 -8.35 112.15
N LYS A 5 -70.72 -7.61 112.01
CA LYS A 5 -69.30 -8.09 111.90
C LYS A 5 -69.12 -9.16 110.80
N GLN A 6 -68.16 -9.13 109.85
CA GLN A 6 -66.79 -8.61 109.85
C GLN A 6 -66.11 -8.88 108.46
N PHE A 7 -64.96 -8.22 108.23
CA PHE A 7 -63.85 -8.55 107.30
C PHE A 7 -63.84 -8.15 105.79
N ARG A 8 -62.72 -7.48 105.45
CA ARG A 8 -62.14 -7.01 104.15
C ARG A 8 -61.14 -8.10 103.61
N PRO A 9 -60.40 -7.97 102.46
CA PRO A 9 -60.35 -6.94 101.39
C PRO A 9 -60.12 -7.46 99.92
N HIS A 10 -59.95 -6.50 98.99
CA HIS A 10 -59.09 -6.48 97.77
C HIS A 10 -59.61 -6.99 96.40
N GLY A 11 -59.78 -6.00 95.50
CA GLY A 11 -59.13 -6.00 94.19
C GLY A 11 -59.87 -6.65 93.01
N ALA A 12 -60.50 -5.85 92.16
CA ALA A 12 -60.75 -6.24 90.78
C ALA A 12 -60.70 -5.02 89.84
N ARG A 13 -59.64 -4.96 89.02
CA ARG A 13 -59.49 -4.01 87.91
C ARG A 13 -60.42 -4.43 86.75
N ARG A 14 -61.07 -3.44 86.13
CA ARG A 14 -61.87 -3.57 84.90
C ARG A 14 -61.02 -4.09 83.72
N PRO A 15 -61.57 -4.87 82.77
CA PRO A 15 -60.85 -5.27 81.58
C PRO A 15 -60.88 -4.15 80.53
N ALA A 16 -59.72 -3.84 79.94
CA ALA A 16 -59.60 -2.95 78.79
C ALA A 16 -59.57 -3.77 77.49
N GLN A 17 -60.18 -3.19 76.46
CA GLN A 17 -60.53 -3.78 75.17
C GLN A 17 -59.33 -4.26 74.35
N ARG A 18 -59.51 -5.39 73.65
CA ARG A 18 -58.59 -5.91 72.63
C ARG A 18 -58.64 -5.02 71.37
N THR A 19 -57.52 -4.44 70.98
CA THR A 19 -57.34 -3.80 69.68
C THR A 19 -57.13 -4.84 68.58
N ALA A 20 -57.86 -4.72 67.48
CA ALA A 20 -57.74 -5.56 66.31
C ALA A 20 -56.45 -5.19 65.54
N GLY A 21 -55.45 -6.07 65.59
CA GLY A 21 -54.26 -5.96 64.75
C GLY A 21 -54.59 -6.37 63.30
N SER A 22 -54.45 -5.43 62.37
CA SER A 22 -54.45 -5.71 60.93
C SER A 22 -53.38 -6.77 60.63
N ARG A 23 -53.83 -7.96 60.22
CA ARG A 23 -52.95 -9.07 59.83
C ARG A 23 -52.36 -8.75 58.46
N TYR A 24 -51.18 -8.16 58.43
CA TYR A 24 -50.38 -8.10 57.21
C TYR A 24 -50.03 -9.53 56.78
N ASP A 25 -50.66 -10.02 55.71
CA ASP A 25 -50.53 -11.40 55.28
C ASP A 25 -49.20 -11.61 54.53
N VAL A 26 -48.19 -12.07 55.27
CA VAL A 26 -46.84 -12.38 54.79
C VAL A 26 -46.88 -13.32 53.56
N ARG A 27 -47.92 -14.18 53.47
CA ARG A 27 -48.10 -15.12 52.36
C ARG A 27 -48.44 -14.43 51.05
N ILE A 28 -49.17 -13.31 51.08
CA ILE A 28 -49.52 -12.53 49.88
C ILE A 28 -48.29 -11.78 49.36
N ARG A 29 -47.49 -11.19 50.26
CA ARG A 29 -46.22 -10.55 49.90
C ARG A 29 -45.23 -11.55 49.28
N PHE A 30 -45.12 -12.75 49.87
CA PHE A 30 -44.28 -13.81 49.33
C PHE A 30 -44.72 -14.23 47.91
N ARG A 31 -46.02 -14.46 47.69
CA ARG A 31 -46.54 -14.78 46.35
C ARG A 31 -46.33 -13.66 45.33
N LEU A 32 -46.47 -12.39 45.73
CA LEU A 32 -46.19 -11.23 44.88
C LEU A 32 -44.72 -11.18 44.47
N VAL A 33 -43.80 -11.41 45.40
CA VAL A 33 -42.36 -11.46 45.11
C VAL A 33 -42.05 -12.64 44.19
N CYS A 34 -42.60 -13.83 44.46
CA CYS A 34 -42.42 -14.99 43.58
C CYS A 34 -42.99 -14.76 42.17
N ALA A 35 -44.16 -14.12 42.05
CA ALA A 35 -44.77 -13.78 40.78
C ALA A 35 -43.93 -12.74 40.00
N ALA A 36 -43.41 -11.73 40.69
CA ALA A 36 -42.50 -10.75 40.10
C ALA A 36 -41.19 -11.41 39.61
N MET A 37 -40.61 -12.32 40.40
CA MET A 37 -39.43 -13.09 40.00
C MET A 37 -39.71 -14.00 38.80
N ALA A 38 -40.86 -14.69 38.80
CA ALA A 38 -41.26 -15.54 37.69
C ALA A 38 -41.47 -14.73 36.40
N MET A 39 -42.12 -13.57 36.50
CA MET A 39 -42.31 -12.65 35.38
C MET A 39 -40.96 -12.14 34.82
N MET A 40 -40.02 -11.81 35.69
CA MET A 40 -38.66 -11.42 35.29
C MET A 40 -37.92 -12.56 34.59
N GLY A 41 -38.05 -13.79 35.10
CA GLY A 41 -37.50 -14.99 34.47
C GLY A 41 -38.06 -15.21 33.06
N VAL A 42 -39.37 -15.11 32.90
CA VAL A 42 -40.02 -15.21 31.58
C VAL A 42 -39.55 -14.10 30.63
N ALA A 43 -39.42 -12.86 31.10
CA ALA A 43 -38.91 -11.76 30.29
C ALA A 43 -37.46 -12.00 29.81
N LEU A 44 -36.59 -12.57 30.64
CA LEU A 44 -35.23 -12.95 30.25
C LEU A 44 -35.22 -14.07 29.21
N VAL A 45 -36.07 -15.09 29.35
CA VAL A 45 -36.19 -16.19 28.38
C VAL A 45 -36.69 -15.67 27.03
N LEU A 46 -37.72 -14.81 27.03
CA LEU A 46 -38.22 -14.17 25.81
C LEU A 46 -37.15 -13.32 25.14
N ARG A 47 -36.37 -12.56 25.92
CA ARG A 47 -35.25 -11.77 25.38
C ARG A 47 -34.13 -12.65 24.82
N ALA A 48 -33.81 -13.76 25.48
CA ALA A 48 -32.82 -14.71 24.99
C ALA A 48 -33.30 -15.37 23.68
N ALA A 49 -34.56 -15.78 23.59
CA ALA A 49 -35.15 -16.33 22.37
C ALA A 49 -35.17 -15.29 21.24
N ASP A 50 -35.48 -14.03 21.55
CA ASP A 50 -35.40 -12.93 20.59
C ASP A 50 -33.98 -12.73 20.05
N VAL A 51 -32.96 -12.72 20.91
CA VAL A 51 -31.56 -12.56 20.49
C VAL A 51 -31.02 -13.79 19.75
N GLN A 52 -31.34 -15.01 20.20
CA GLN A 52 -30.76 -16.25 19.70
C GLN A 52 -31.50 -16.87 18.51
N VAL A 53 -32.81 -16.66 18.39
CA VAL A 53 -33.66 -17.31 17.38
C VAL A 53 -34.22 -16.30 16.37
N ILE A 54 -34.80 -15.19 16.83
CA ILE A 54 -35.48 -14.22 15.95
C ILE A 54 -34.48 -13.29 15.27
N ASN A 55 -33.62 -12.64 16.06
CA ASN A 55 -32.66 -11.63 15.60
C ASN A 55 -31.23 -12.18 15.45
N ARG A 56 -31.06 -13.51 15.41
CA ARG A 56 -29.75 -14.16 15.28
C ARG A 56 -28.93 -13.57 14.14
N GLY A 57 -29.54 -13.39 12.96
CA GLY A 57 -28.85 -12.88 11.77
C GLY A 57 -28.37 -11.44 11.92
N PHE A 58 -29.11 -10.58 12.62
CA PHE A 58 -28.72 -9.21 12.90
C PHE A 58 -27.52 -9.17 13.87
N TYR A 59 -27.62 -9.89 14.98
CA TYR A 59 -26.56 -9.93 15.99
C TYR A 59 -25.29 -10.65 15.53
N MET A 60 -25.41 -11.67 14.67
CA MET A 60 -24.26 -12.34 14.06
C MET A 60 -23.53 -11.42 13.07
N LYS A 61 -24.24 -10.71 12.20
CA LYS A 61 -23.61 -9.71 11.29
C LYS A 61 -22.88 -8.61 12.06
N GLU A 62 -23.48 -8.14 13.15
CA GLU A 62 -22.88 -7.09 13.97
C GLU A 62 -21.65 -7.62 14.76
N ALA A 63 -21.66 -8.90 15.15
CA ALA A 63 -20.49 -9.55 15.75
C ALA A 63 -19.37 -9.79 14.73
N GLU A 64 -19.71 -10.29 13.54
CA GLU A 64 -18.80 -10.47 12.40
C GLU A 64 -18.16 -9.14 11.99
N ALA A 65 -18.92 -8.07 11.85
CA ALA A 65 -18.39 -6.75 11.49
C ALA A 65 -17.39 -6.19 12.52
N ARG A 66 -17.47 -6.61 13.79
CA ARG A 66 -16.55 -6.19 14.86
C ARG A 66 -15.33 -7.10 14.98
N MET A 67 -15.42 -8.35 14.55
CA MET A 67 -14.35 -9.35 14.67
C MET A 67 -13.55 -9.54 13.37
N LEU A 68 -14.21 -9.45 12.22
CA LEU A 68 -13.60 -9.64 10.91
C LEU A 68 -12.84 -8.39 10.49
N HIS A 69 -11.52 -8.52 10.41
CA HIS A 69 -10.65 -7.50 9.84
C HIS A 69 -10.23 -7.93 8.43
N ARG A 70 -10.49 -7.06 7.44
CA ARG A 70 -9.98 -7.27 6.08
C ARG A 70 -8.55 -6.77 5.98
N ARG A 71 -7.62 -7.68 5.69
CA ARG A 71 -6.24 -7.34 5.34
C ARG A 71 -6.09 -7.39 3.82
N SER A 72 -5.69 -6.28 3.21
CA SER A 72 -5.41 -6.25 1.77
C SER A 72 -4.17 -7.07 1.45
N LEU A 73 -4.32 -8.01 0.51
CA LEU A 73 -3.22 -8.74 -0.09
C LEU A 73 -2.77 -7.96 -1.33
N ARG A 74 -1.52 -7.48 -1.31
CA ARG A 74 -0.97 -6.75 -2.45
C ARG A 74 -0.81 -7.70 -3.64
N ALA A 75 -1.23 -7.23 -4.82
CA ALA A 75 -0.95 -7.92 -6.07
C ALA A 75 0.54 -7.85 -6.42
N HIS A 76 1.00 -8.89 -7.11
CA HIS A 76 2.31 -8.88 -7.75
C HIS A 76 2.21 -8.04 -9.02
N ARG A 77 3.07 -7.02 -9.15
CA ARG A 77 3.11 -6.18 -10.36
C ARG A 77 3.82 -6.93 -11.48
N GLY A 78 3.22 -6.94 -12.66
CA GLY A 78 3.70 -7.66 -13.85
C GLY A 78 5.12 -7.25 -14.26
N THR A 79 5.86 -8.18 -14.85
CA THR A 79 7.25 -8.03 -15.26
C THR A 79 7.33 -7.43 -16.66
N LEU A 80 8.26 -6.49 -16.85
CA LEU A 80 8.61 -5.98 -18.18
C LEU A 80 9.78 -6.77 -18.72
N TYR A 81 9.59 -7.33 -19.91
CA TYR A 81 10.59 -8.07 -20.66
C TYR A 81 10.98 -7.30 -21.92
N ASP A 82 12.23 -7.47 -22.36
CA ASP A 82 12.65 -7.08 -23.71
C ASP A 82 12.09 -8.06 -24.75
N ARG A 83 12.35 -7.80 -26.04
CA ARG A 83 11.89 -8.65 -27.15
C ARG A 83 12.47 -10.07 -27.11
N ASN A 84 13.56 -10.30 -26.37
CA ASN A 84 14.25 -11.58 -26.21
C ASN A 84 13.97 -12.26 -24.86
N GLY A 85 13.07 -11.72 -24.02
CA GLY A 85 12.74 -12.27 -22.71
C GLY A 85 13.69 -11.86 -21.57
N VAL A 86 14.56 -10.87 -21.77
CA VAL A 86 15.40 -10.30 -20.71
C VAL A 86 14.55 -9.41 -19.80
N VAL A 87 14.65 -9.60 -18.48
CA VAL A 87 13.93 -8.78 -17.50
C VAL A 87 14.47 -7.35 -17.50
N ILE A 88 13.60 -6.39 -17.84
CA ILE A 88 13.88 -4.96 -17.79
C ILE A 88 13.41 -4.37 -16.45
N ALA A 89 12.23 -4.79 -15.97
CA ALA A 89 11.69 -4.37 -14.67
C ALA A 89 10.89 -5.51 -14.04
N GLY A 90 11.24 -5.87 -12.81
CA GLY A 90 10.62 -6.98 -12.09
C GLY A 90 10.24 -6.61 -10.66
N SER A 91 9.31 -7.36 -10.09
CA SER A 91 8.88 -7.20 -8.70
C SER A 91 9.68 -8.15 -7.80
N ALA A 92 10.71 -7.64 -7.14
CA ALA A 92 11.54 -8.44 -6.24
C ALA A 92 10.83 -8.62 -4.88
N PRO A 93 10.81 -9.83 -4.31
CA PRO A 93 10.34 -10.06 -2.96
C PRO A 93 11.28 -9.39 -1.98
N VAL A 94 10.73 -8.58 -1.08
CA VAL A 94 11.47 -7.92 0.00
C VAL A 94 10.70 -8.10 1.30
N ALA A 95 11.39 -8.02 2.44
CA ALA A 95 10.72 -8.00 3.73
C ALA A 95 10.87 -6.63 4.39
N SER A 96 9.96 -6.32 5.29
CA SER A 96 10.05 -5.20 6.21
C SER A 96 9.79 -5.68 7.63
N LEU A 97 10.65 -5.32 8.58
CA LEU A 97 10.36 -5.55 9.99
C LEU A 97 9.54 -4.40 10.57
N TRP A 98 8.54 -4.75 11.35
CA TRP A 98 7.71 -3.81 12.08
C TRP A 98 7.51 -4.29 13.52
N LEU A 99 7.19 -3.33 14.38
CA LEU A 99 7.02 -3.49 15.81
C LEU A 99 5.57 -3.14 16.18
N ASP A 100 4.96 -3.93 17.05
CA ASP A 100 3.81 -3.53 17.85
C ASP A 100 4.32 -3.08 19.24
N PRO A 101 4.43 -1.75 19.49
CA PRO A 101 4.88 -1.23 20.77
C PRO A 101 4.06 -1.70 21.97
N ARG A 102 2.76 -1.98 21.78
CA ARG A 102 1.90 -2.40 22.86
C ARG A 102 2.19 -3.86 23.24
N GLU A 103 2.24 -4.74 22.26
CA GLU A 103 2.60 -6.15 22.46
C GLU A 103 4.01 -6.29 23.05
N PHE A 104 4.96 -5.52 22.52
CA PHE A 104 6.34 -5.49 22.99
C PHE A 104 6.44 -5.08 24.47
N ASN A 105 5.69 -4.04 24.88
CA ASN A 105 5.68 -3.59 26.28
C ASN A 105 4.95 -4.58 27.20
N GLU A 106 3.84 -5.17 26.76
CA GLU A 106 3.08 -6.19 27.53
C GLU A 106 3.91 -7.45 27.75
N ALA A 107 4.79 -7.81 26.80
CA ALA A 107 5.73 -8.92 26.92
C ALA A 107 6.99 -8.61 27.75
N GLY A 108 7.11 -7.41 28.32
CA GLY A 108 8.30 -6.99 29.09
C GLY A 108 9.54 -6.73 28.23
N GLY A 109 9.36 -6.42 26.94
CA GLY A 109 10.46 -6.13 26.01
C GLY A 109 11.25 -4.89 26.43
N THR A 110 12.58 -4.98 26.36
CA THR A 110 13.48 -3.86 26.67
C THR A 110 14.11 -3.29 25.39
N PRO A 111 14.31 -1.97 25.29
CA PRO A 111 15.01 -1.36 24.16
C PRO A 111 16.38 -1.99 23.89
N GLN A 112 17.06 -2.47 24.94
CA GLN A 112 18.34 -3.15 24.88
C GLN A 112 18.25 -4.51 24.15
N ALA A 113 17.22 -5.31 24.45
CA ALA A 113 17.00 -6.59 23.76
C ALA A 113 16.70 -6.37 22.27
N LEU A 114 15.91 -5.35 21.94
CA LEU A 114 15.62 -5.00 20.55
C LEU A 114 16.86 -4.45 19.82
N ALA A 115 17.67 -3.63 20.49
CA ALA A 115 18.93 -3.13 19.96
C ALA A 115 19.94 -4.26 19.68
N ALA A 116 20.02 -5.26 20.56
CA ALA A 116 20.89 -6.42 20.35
C ALA A 116 20.52 -7.21 19.08
N ALA A 117 19.22 -7.38 18.81
CA ALA A 117 18.75 -8.08 17.62
C ALA A 117 18.85 -7.25 16.32
N THR A 118 18.66 -5.92 16.42
CA THR A 118 18.51 -5.04 15.24
C THR A 118 19.68 -4.11 14.99
N SER A 119 20.68 -4.07 15.87
CA SER A 119 21.82 -3.13 15.79
C SER A 119 21.40 -1.64 15.67
N ILE A 120 20.15 -1.31 16.05
CA ILE A 120 19.66 0.07 16.12
C ILE A 120 20.08 0.65 17.47
N ASP A 121 20.42 1.94 17.50
CA ASP A 121 20.75 2.64 18.72
C ASP A 121 19.63 2.54 19.77
N VAL A 122 20.02 2.28 21.02
CA VAL A 122 19.11 2.07 22.15
C VAL A 122 18.29 3.33 22.44
N GLN A 123 18.90 4.52 22.33
CA GLN A 123 18.21 5.78 22.58
C GLN A 123 17.17 6.05 21.49
N GLN A 124 17.50 5.76 20.23
CA GLN A 124 16.57 5.85 19.11
C GLN A 124 15.37 4.93 19.29
N LEU A 125 15.59 3.67 19.69
CA LEU A 125 14.51 2.72 19.96
C LEU A 125 13.65 3.12 21.16
N ALA A 126 14.26 3.59 22.25
CA ALA A 126 13.53 4.08 23.42
C ALA A 126 12.65 5.30 23.08
N ALA A 127 13.17 6.22 22.25
CA ALA A 127 12.40 7.36 21.76
C ALA A 127 11.23 6.92 20.85
N LEU A 128 11.46 5.95 19.96
CA LEU A 128 10.43 5.38 19.09
C LEU A 128 9.30 4.72 19.89
N LEU A 129 9.65 3.88 20.88
CA LEU A 129 8.71 3.20 21.78
C LEU A 129 7.89 4.20 22.59
N ARG A 130 8.53 5.22 23.17
CA ARG A 130 7.83 6.29 23.92
C ARG A 130 6.86 7.07 23.03
N ARG A 131 7.29 7.45 21.82
CA ARG A 131 6.50 8.23 20.87
C ARG A 131 5.28 7.45 20.36
N HIS A 132 5.42 6.14 20.20
CA HIS A 132 4.40 5.29 19.57
C HIS A 132 3.76 4.27 20.51
N ARG A 133 3.80 4.48 21.83
CA ARG A 133 3.26 3.55 22.87
C ARG A 133 1.83 3.06 22.65
N HIS A 134 1.00 3.85 21.95
CA HIS A 134 -0.41 3.56 21.69
C HIS A 134 -0.68 3.05 20.27
N ARG A 135 0.33 3.02 19.40
CA ARG A 135 0.21 2.46 18.05
C ARG A 135 0.42 0.95 18.10
N ARG A 136 -0.22 0.22 17.20
CA ARG A 136 0.00 -1.22 16.98
C ARG A 136 0.93 -1.53 15.81
N PHE A 137 1.39 -0.50 15.10
CA PHE A 137 2.21 -0.68 13.91
C PHE A 137 3.21 0.46 13.77
N VAL A 138 4.50 0.10 13.80
CA VAL A 138 5.62 1.01 13.52
C VAL A 138 6.71 0.24 12.78
N TYR A 139 7.17 0.72 11.62
CA TYR A 139 8.32 0.13 10.95
C TYR A 139 9.60 0.35 11.75
N LEU A 140 10.47 -0.66 11.80
CA LEU A 140 11.79 -0.51 12.40
C LEU A 140 12.72 0.30 11.48
N PRO A 141 13.38 1.36 11.98
CA PRO A 141 14.32 2.16 11.19
C PRO A 141 15.41 1.29 10.56
N GLY A 142 15.65 1.45 9.26
CA GLY A 142 16.68 0.69 8.52
C GLY A 142 16.28 -0.71 8.04
N TYR A 143 15.14 -1.23 8.53
CA TYR A 143 14.66 -2.60 8.27
C TYR A 143 13.48 -2.67 7.28
N ARG A 144 13.29 -1.65 6.46
CA ARG A 144 12.23 -1.60 5.45
C ARG A 144 12.75 -2.06 4.09
N ARG A 145 12.02 -2.95 3.41
CA ARG A 145 12.32 -3.44 2.05
C ARG A 145 13.74 -3.94 1.88
N ARG A 146 14.16 -4.81 2.80
CA ARG A 146 15.46 -5.49 2.77
C ARG A 146 15.28 -6.93 2.28
N ASP A 147 16.42 -7.59 2.12
CA ASP A 147 16.49 -9.00 1.77
C ASP A 147 15.63 -9.87 2.72
N PRO A 148 14.71 -10.70 2.21
CA PRO A 148 13.83 -11.53 3.04
C PRO A 148 14.58 -12.49 3.96
N ASP A 149 15.66 -13.11 3.49
CA ASP A 149 16.38 -14.14 4.24
C ASP A 149 17.22 -13.54 5.37
N GLN A 150 17.81 -12.36 5.14
CA GLN A 150 18.43 -11.57 6.19
C GLN A 150 17.42 -11.19 7.28
N LEU A 151 16.22 -10.72 6.88
CA LEU A 151 15.21 -10.29 7.84
C LEU A 151 14.53 -11.43 8.59
N ALA A 152 14.41 -12.61 7.96
CA ALA A 152 13.90 -13.80 8.63
C ALA A 152 14.80 -14.19 9.83
N ARG A 153 16.13 -14.12 9.66
CA ARG A 153 17.10 -14.38 10.73
C ARG A 153 16.99 -13.35 11.87
N VAL A 154 16.86 -12.07 11.52
CA VAL A 154 16.70 -11.00 12.53
C VAL A 154 15.38 -11.14 13.27
N ALA A 155 14.29 -11.45 12.56
CA ALA A 155 12.98 -11.67 13.17
C ALA A 155 12.97 -12.88 14.13
N ALA A 156 13.67 -13.97 13.78
CA ALA A 156 13.79 -15.15 14.63
C ALA A 156 14.55 -14.88 15.95
N ALA A 157 15.51 -13.95 15.93
CA ALA A 157 16.27 -13.52 17.11
C ALA A 157 15.59 -12.35 17.86
N ALA A 158 14.51 -11.78 17.33
CA ALA A 158 13.88 -10.61 17.89
C ALA A 158 12.94 -10.95 19.05
N PRO A 159 12.81 -10.06 20.05
CA PRO A 159 11.85 -10.20 21.14
C PRO A 159 10.39 -10.14 20.64
N ALA A 160 9.48 -10.65 21.47
CA ALA A 160 8.04 -10.62 21.20
C ALA A 160 7.54 -9.20 20.87
N GLY A 161 6.64 -9.10 19.89
CA GLY A 161 6.15 -7.82 19.36
C GLY A 161 6.86 -7.34 18.09
N VAL A 162 7.97 -7.98 17.68
CA VAL A 162 8.60 -7.76 16.36
C VAL A 162 8.05 -8.76 15.36
N HIS A 163 7.62 -8.25 14.22
CA HIS A 163 6.97 -9.02 13.17
C HIS A 163 7.63 -8.72 11.82
N SER A 164 7.65 -9.72 10.94
CA SER A 164 8.09 -9.56 9.55
C SER A 164 6.87 -9.47 8.63
N ARG A 165 6.93 -8.57 7.65
CA ARG A 165 5.94 -8.47 6.58
C ARG A 165 6.65 -8.62 5.24
N GLN A 166 6.22 -9.59 4.43
CA GLN A 166 6.63 -9.66 3.04
C GLN A 166 5.95 -8.56 2.22
N GLU A 167 6.75 -7.88 1.41
CA GLU A 167 6.36 -6.84 0.49
C GLU A 167 7.01 -7.13 -0.88
N PHE A 168 6.57 -6.40 -1.90
CA PHE A 168 7.27 -6.37 -3.18
C PHE A 168 7.85 -4.99 -3.39
N ARG A 169 9.05 -4.96 -3.98
CA ARG A 169 9.69 -3.72 -4.45
C ARG A 169 9.98 -3.86 -5.93
N ARG A 170 9.69 -2.80 -6.67
CA ARG A 170 10.08 -2.72 -8.08
C ARG A 170 11.60 -2.61 -8.20
N PHE A 171 12.19 -3.48 -9.01
CA PHE A 171 13.62 -3.59 -9.25
C PHE A 171 13.90 -3.54 -10.75
N TYR A 172 14.94 -2.80 -11.13
CA TYR A 172 15.30 -2.53 -12.52
C TYR A 172 16.74 -2.99 -12.77
N PRO A 173 16.96 -4.22 -13.27
CA PRO A 173 18.30 -4.79 -13.41
C PRO A 173 19.27 -3.94 -14.25
N GLN A 174 18.77 -3.30 -15.31
CA GLN A 174 19.57 -2.49 -16.24
C GLN A 174 19.53 -0.98 -15.96
N ALA A 175 18.94 -0.58 -14.83
CA ALA A 175 18.95 0.76 -14.26
C ALA A 175 18.96 1.93 -15.30
N GLU A 176 20.09 2.61 -15.43
CA GLU A 176 20.30 3.84 -16.19
C GLU A 176 20.02 3.69 -17.69
N HIS A 177 20.22 2.50 -18.26
CA HIS A 177 20.04 2.27 -19.69
C HIS A 177 18.57 2.36 -20.11
N PHE A 178 17.66 2.08 -19.17
CA PHE A 178 16.21 2.00 -19.40
C PHE A 178 15.43 3.03 -18.58
N ALA A 179 16.10 3.88 -17.81
CA ALA A 179 15.48 4.64 -16.74
C ALA A 179 14.34 5.56 -17.19
N GLN A 180 14.54 6.37 -18.25
CA GLN A 180 13.50 7.27 -18.75
C GLN A 180 12.44 6.54 -19.58
N LEU A 181 12.80 5.44 -20.26
CA LEU A 181 11.87 4.63 -21.04
C LEU A 181 10.88 3.91 -20.10
N VAL A 182 11.42 3.18 -19.13
CA VAL A 182 10.62 2.41 -18.16
C VAL A 182 9.98 3.32 -17.13
N GLY A 183 10.74 4.28 -16.59
CA GLY A 183 10.31 5.16 -15.51
C GLY A 183 10.49 4.54 -14.13
N THR A 184 9.64 4.98 -13.20
CA THR A 184 9.69 4.57 -11.78
C THR A 184 8.30 4.30 -11.20
N THR A 185 8.29 3.65 -10.04
CA THR A 185 7.09 3.48 -9.21
C THR A 185 7.29 4.18 -7.87
N ASN A 186 6.19 4.65 -7.26
CA ASN A 186 6.24 5.22 -5.92
C ASN A 186 6.37 4.15 -4.81
N ILE A 187 6.36 4.58 -3.55
CA ILE A 187 6.40 3.67 -2.39
C ILE A 187 5.20 2.72 -2.30
N GLU A 188 4.09 2.98 -2.97
CA GLU A 188 2.92 2.10 -3.01
C GLU A 188 3.01 1.07 -4.14
N GLY A 189 3.97 1.21 -5.06
CA GLY A 189 4.12 0.36 -6.24
C GLY A 189 3.31 0.85 -7.46
N LYS A 190 2.79 2.08 -7.41
CA LYS A 190 2.10 2.71 -8.55
C LYS A 190 3.10 3.38 -9.47
N GLY A 191 2.98 3.16 -10.77
CA GLY A 191 3.77 3.81 -11.80
C GLY A 191 3.66 5.33 -11.74
N GLN A 192 4.77 6.02 -11.96
CA GLN A 192 4.86 7.48 -11.88
C GLN A 192 5.38 8.11 -13.17
N GLU A 193 6.18 7.38 -13.93
CA GLU A 193 6.79 7.87 -15.18
C GLU A 193 6.93 6.74 -16.20
N GLY A 194 7.22 7.09 -17.45
CA GLY A 194 7.55 6.13 -18.51
C GLY A 194 6.48 5.07 -18.72
N LEU A 195 6.92 3.88 -19.13
CA LEU A 195 6.06 2.72 -19.33
C LEU A 195 5.38 2.26 -18.04
N GLU A 196 6.00 2.45 -16.87
CA GLU A 196 5.38 2.12 -15.59
C GLU A 196 4.08 2.91 -15.37
N LEU A 197 4.06 4.20 -15.75
CA LEU A 197 2.85 5.03 -15.68
C LEU A 197 1.85 4.67 -16.78
N VAL A 198 2.32 4.59 -18.03
CA VAL A 198 1.45 4.37 -19.20
C VAL A 198 0.76 3.01 -19.13
N MET A 199 1.45 1.99 -18.62
CA MET A 199 0.95 0.62 -18.52
C MET A 199 0.44 0.26 -17.11
N GLU A 200 0.21 1.24 -16.23
CA GLU A 200 -0.20 1.01 -14.83
C GLU A 200 -1.42 0.08 -14.71
N ALA A 201 -2.44 0.29 -15.54
CA ALA A 201 -3.67 -0.50 -15.52
C ALA A 201 -3.44 -1.99 -15.82
N ARG A 202 -2.42 -2.32 -16.63
CA ARG A 202 -2.05 -3.70 -16.97
C ARG A 202 -1.07 -4.28 -15.96
N LEU A 203 -0.09 -3.49 -15.55
CA LEU A 203 1.01 -3.91 -14.67
C LEU A 203 0.60 -4.09 -13.20
N ALA A 204 -0.30 -3.25 -12.67
CA ALA A 204 -0.55 -3.20 -11.22
C ALA A 204 -1.19 -4.48 -10.65
N GLY A 205 -1.98 -5.19 -11.45
CA GLY A 205 -2.83 -6.29 -10.97
C GLY A 205 -3.96 -5.78 -10.05
N HIS A 206 -4.68 -6.73 -9.45
CA HIS A 206 -5.80 -6.41 -8.55
C HIS A 206 -5.52 -6.91 -7.14
N PRO A 207 -5.48 -6.02 -6.12
CA PRO A 207 -5.24 -6.44 -4.76
C PRO A 207 -6.37 -7.36 -4.27
N GLY A 208 -5.98 -8.47 -3.66
CA GLY A 208 -6.90 -9.36 -2.96
C GLY A 208 -7.20 -8.86 -1.55
N HIS A 209 -7.98 -9.63 -0.82
CA HIS A 209 -8.17 -9.43 0.60
C HIS A 209 -8.29 -10.76 1.34
N GLN A 210 -7.72 -10.81 2.53
CA GLN A 210 -7.86 -11.92 3.45
C GLN A 210 -8.67 -11.45 4.65
N GLU A 211 -9.73 -12.17 4.97
CA GLU A 211 -10.50 -11.93 6.20
C GLU A 211 -9.83 -12.67 7.34
N VAL A 212 -9.48 -11.93 8.40
CA VAL A 212 -8.86 -12.50 9.59
C VAL A 212 -9.72 -12.17 10.81
N ILE A 213 -9.94 -13.15 11.67
CA ILE A 213 -10.50 -12.91 12.99
C ILE A 213 -9.36 -12.37 13.86
N ALA A 214 -9.50 -11.14 14.31
CA ALA A 214 -8.53 -10.52 15.19
C ALA A 214 -8.98 -10.62 16.65
N ASP A 215 -8.06 -10.88 17.58
CA ASP A 215 -8.35 -10.75 19.01
C ASP A 215 -8.56 -9.26 19.40
N ARG A 216 -8.93 -9.02 20.66
CA ARG A 216 -9.05 -7.65 21.22
C ARG A 216 -7.71 -6.87 21.14
N LEU A 217 -6.60 -7.57 20.96
CA LEU A 217 -5.24 -7.04 20.81
C LEU A 217 -4.83 -6.88 19.33
N GLY A 218 -5.70 -7.21 18.36
CA GLY A 218 -5.48 -7.01 16.92
C GLY A 218 -4.65 -8.12 16.26
N ARG A 219 -4.29 -9.17 17.00
CA ARG A 219 -3.54 -10.32 16.51
C ARG A 219 -4.49 -11.20 15.70
N ALA A 220 -4.07 -11.60 14.50
CA ALA A 220 -4.84 -12.54 13.70
C ALA A 220 -4.81 -13.90 14.41
N VAL A 221 -5.96 -14.34 14.93
CA VAL A 221 -6.11 -15.61 15.64
C VAL A 221 -6.47 -16.72 14.67
N GLU A 222 -7.29 -16.40 13.68
CA GLU A 222 -7.85 -17.39 12.77
C GLU A 222 -8.11 -16.76 11.39
N LEU A 223 -7.83 -17.53 10.34
CA LEU A 223 -8.21 -17.17 8.97
C LEU A 223 -9.71 -17.43 8.81
N HIS A 224 -10.47 -16.41 8.43
CA HIS A 224 -11.89 -16.55 8.17
C HIS A 224 -12.13 -16.70 6.67
N GLY A 225 -12.56 -17.88 6.24
CA GLY A 225 -12.80 -18.17 4.82
C GLY A 225 -11.54 -18.08 3.94
N ALA A 226 -11.74 -18.23 2.63
CA ALA A 226 -10.65 -18.19 1.65
C ALA A 226 -10.20 -16.76 1.28
N GLY A 227 -10.98 -15.74 1.67
CA GLY A 227 -10.81 -14.37 1.17
C GLY A 227 -10.96 -14.29 -0.36
N GLN A 228 -10.44 -13.21 -0.95
CA GLN A 228 -10.20 -13.10 -2.39
C GLN A 228 -8.69 -13.07 -2.64
N PRO A 229 -8.14 -13.99 -3.45
CA PRO A 229 -6.73 -13.96 -3.79
C PRO A 229 -6.41 -12.70 -4.60
N ALA A 230 -5.17 -12.22 -4.48
CA ALA A 230 -4.70 -11.14 -5.33
C ALA A 230 -4.47 -11.66 -6.75
N VAL A 231 -4.86 -10.88 -7.75
CA VAL A 231 -4.61 -11.19 -9.16
C VAL A 231 -3.32 -10.47 -9.57
N PRO A 232 -2.28 -11.19 -10.01
CA PRO A 232 -1.07 -10.58 -10.53
C PRO A 232 -1.36 -9.66 -11.72
N GLY A 233 -0.52 -8.64 -11.90
CA GLY A 233 -0.49 -7.85 -13.11
C GLY A 233 0.01 -8.65 -14.30
N GLU A 234 -0.28 -8.13 -15.49
CA GLU A 234 0.13 -8.73 -16.75
C GLU A 234 1.63 -8.54 -16.99
N ASP A 235 2.31 -9.61 -17.39
CA ASP A 235 3.69 -9.54 -17.88
C ASP A 235 3.68 -8.99 -19.31
N ILE A 236 4.52 -7.99 -19.59
CA ILE A 236 4.53 -7.30 -20.88
C ILE A 236 5.89 -7.46 -21.54
N HIS A 237 5.87 -7.95 -22.78
CA HIS A 237 7.01 -7.96 -23.67
C HIS A 237 7.05 -6.66 -24.48
N LEU A 238 8.17 -5.95 -24.36
CA LEU A 238 8.45 -4.75 -25.11
C LEU A 238 9.14 -5.09 -26.44
N THR A 239 9.09 -4.16 -27.39
CA THR A 239 9.76 -4.28 -28.69
C THR A 239 11.27 -4.01 -28.60
N VAL A 240 11.71 -3.38 -27.51
CA VAL A 240 13.11 -2.99 -27.33
C VAL A 240 14.03 -4.20 -27.17
N ASP A 241 15.25 -4.09 -27.67
CA ASP A 241 16.32 -5.07 -27.48
C ASP A 241 17.30 -4.55 -26.44
N ALA A 242 17.48 -5.31 -25.34
CA ALA A 242 18.37 -4.95 -24.25
C ALA A 242 19.83 -4.72 -24.68
N ARG A 243 20.32 -5.49 -25.65
CA ARG A 243 21.70 -5.41 -26.13
C ARG A 243 21.90 -4.15 -26.96
N MET A 244 20.95 -3.85 -27.84
CA MET A 244 20.99 -2.62 -28.63
C MET A 244 20.88 -1.39 -27.74
N GLN A 245 19.95 -1.39 -26.78
CA GLN A 245 19.82 -0.31 -25.81
C GLN A 245 21.14 -0.05 -25.06
N TYR A 246 21.80 -1.11 -24.58
CA TYR A 246 23.09 -1.00 -23.86
C TYR A 246 24.21 -0.47 -24.75
N ALA A 247 24.34 -0.99 -25.97
CA ALA A 247 25.36 -0.56 -26.92
C ALA A 247 25.21 0.92 -27.28
N ILE A 248 23.97 1.36 -27.55
CA ILE A 248 23.66 2.76 -27.85
C ILE A 248 23.89 3.64 -26.63
N TYR A 249 23.50 3.21 -25.43
CA TYR A 249 23.75 3.97 -24.20
C TYR A 249 25.25 4.21 -23.96
N THR A 250 26.05 3.16 -24.07
CA THR A 250 27.51 3.26 -23.86
C THR A 250 28.17 4.12 -24.93
N GLY A 251 27.77 3.96 -26.20
CA GLY A 251 28.27 4.79 -27.30
C GLY A 251 27.86 6.25 -27.17
N LEU A 252 26.61 6.52 -26.76
CA LEU A 252 26.12 7.86 -26.51
C LEU A 252 26.88 8.52 -25.37
N GLN A 253 27.10 7.81 -24.26
CA GLN A 253 27.91 8.32 -23.15
C GLN A 253 29.31 8.73 -23.61
N ALA A 254 30.01 7.86 -24.37
CA ALA A 254 31.33 8.18 -24.89
C ALA A 254 31.31 9.44 -25.79
N ALA A 255 30.31 9.58 -26.65
CA ALA A 255 30.14 10.77 -27.49
C ALA A 255 29.86 12.03 -26.66
N MET A 256 29.05 11.92 -25.60
CA MET A 256 28.76 13.06 -24.72
C MET A 256 30.01 13.51 -23.95
N ASP A 257 30.84 12.57 -23.51
CA ASP A 257 32.12 12.85 -22.84
C ASP A 257 33.13 13.47 -23.81
N GLU A 258 33.16 13.04 -25.08
CA GLU A 258 34.04 13.57 -26.12
C GLU A 258 33.63 15.00 -26.56
N PHE A 259 32.35 15.22 -26.85
CA PHE A 259 31.87 16.49 -27.41
C PHE A 259 31.40 17.51 -26.35
N GLY A 260 31.30 17.13 -25.07
CA GLY A 260 30.88 18.01 -23.99
C GLY A 260 29.44 18.53 -24.14
N ALA A 261 28.57 17.77 -24.81
CA ALA A 261 27.20 18.18 -25.06
C ALA A 261 26.33 18.13 -23.78
N ALA A 262 25.31 18.98 -23.71
CA ALA A 262 24.45 19.08 -22.52
C ALA A 262 23.40 17.95 -22.41
N ALA A 263 22.89 17.49 -23.55
CA ALA A 263 21.90 16.43 -23.65
C ALA A 263 21.93 15.80 -25.04
N ALA A 264 21.50 14.54 -25.14
CA ALA A 264 21.31 13.86 -26.41
C ALA A 264 20.23 12.78 -26.30
N SER A 265 19.64 12.42 -27.43
CA SER A 265 18.63 11.36 -27.52
C SER A 265 18.87 10.54 -28.78
N VAL A 266 18.66 9.22 -28.69
CA VAL A 266 18.77 8.30 -29.82
C VAL A 266 17.54 7.40 -29.82
N VAL A 267 16.86 7.32 -30.96
CA VAL A 267 15.75 6.40 -31.20
C VAL A 267 16.11 5.52 -32.39
N VAL A 268 15.95 4.21 -32.22
CA VAL A 268 16.18 3.23 -33.28
C VAL A 268 14.86 2.52 -33.56
N LEU A 269 14.47 2.54 -34.83
CA LEU A 269 13.24 1.94 -35.34
C LEU A 269 13.59 0.80 -36.30
N GLU A 270 12.81 -0.29 -36.25
CA GLU A 270 12.85 -1.34 -37.26
C GLU A 270 11.90 -0.99 -38.41
N ILE A 271 12.44 -0.90 -39.63
CA ILE A 271 11.66 -0.53 -40.82
C ILE A 271 10.79 -1.73 -41.22
N GLY A 272 9.48 -1.53 -41.28
CA GLY A 272 8.49 -2.53 -41.71
C GLY A 272 7.61 -3.05 -40.58
N SER A 273 8.14 -3.20 -39.36
CA SER A 273 7.33 -3.48 -38.16
C SER A 273 6.96 -2.21 -37.39
N ASP A 274 7.64 -1.09 -37.68
CA ASP A 274 7.54 0.19 -36.97
C ASP A 274 7.83 0.06 -35.46
N GLU A 275 8.54 -0.99 -35.07
CA GLU A 275 8.90 -1.27 -33.69
C GLU A 275 10.05 -0.37 -33.21
N VAL A 276 9.90 0.18 -32.00
CA VAL A 276 11.01 0.87 -31.32
C VAL A 276 11.94 -0.18 -30.73
N ILE A 277 13.16 -0.27 -31.26
CA ILE A 277 14.15 -1.25 -30.79
C ILE A 277 15.04 -0.68 -29.70
N ALA A 278 15.29 0.63 -29.72
CA ALA A 278 16.00 1.32 -28.64
C ALA A 278 15.55 2.78 -28.54
N MET A 279 15.51 3.30 -27.31
CA MET A 279 15.21 4.70 -27.02
C MET A 279 16.05 5.14 -25.82
N VAL A 280 17.12 5.87 -26.09
CA VAL A 280 18.12 6.26 -25.09
C VAL A 280 18.15 7.79 -24.97
N ASN A 281 18.28 8.29 -23.74
CA ASN A 281 18.43 9.70 -23.44
C ASN A 281 19.62 9.94 -22.52
N TRP A 282 20.32 11.05 -22.74
CA TRP A 282 21.37 11.58 -21.85
C TRP A 282 21.04 13.01 -21.43
N PRO A 283 21.27 13.40 -20.16
CA PRO A 283 21.71 12.57 -19.03
C PRO A 283 20.65 11.56 -18.57
N SER A 284 21.10 10.47 -17.94
CA SER A 284 20.24 9.43 -17.33
C SER A 284 20.37 9.35 -15.82
N TYR A 285 19.60 8.46 -15.19
CA TYR A 285 19.55 8.28 -13.75
C TYR A 285 19.30 6.81 -13.37
N ASN A 286 19.65 6.43 -12.14
CA ASN A 286 19.40 5.09 -11.64
C ASN A 286 18.02 5.00 -10.96
N ASN A 287 17.05 4.37 -11.63
CA ASN A 287 15.68 4.19 -11.14
C ASN A 287 15.55 3.23 -9.92
N ASN A 288 16.62 2.55 -9.50
CA ASN A 288 16.63 1.82 -8.22
C ASN A 288 16.94 2.72 -7.02
N ARG A 289 17.45 3.93 -7.25
CA ARG A 289 17.78 4.90 -6.21
C ARG A 289 16.80 6.07 -6.25
N PRO A 290 16.41 6.64 -5.08
CA PRO A 290 15.70 7.90 -5.06
C PRO A 290 16.54 8.95 -5.80
N THR A 291 15.99 9.59 -6.83
CA THR A 291 16.65 10.71 -7.49
C THR A 291 16.52 11.93 -6.58
N GLU A 292 17.59 12.28 -5.87
CA GLU A 292 17.66 13.54 -5.12
C GLU A 292 18.05 14.67 -6.10
N GLY A 293 17.09 15.55 -6.41
CA GLY A 293 17.35 16.78 -7.17
C GLY A 293 17.50 16.62 -8.69
N ASN A 294 17.19 17.72 -9.39
CA ASN A 294 17.14 17.95 -10.84
C ASN A 294 16.13 17.09 -11.64
N SER A 295 14.94 17.65 -11.91
CA SER A 295 13.92 17.01 -12.77
C SER A 295 14.39 16.76 -14.21
N GLY A 296 15.43 17.46 -14.67
CA GLY A 296 15.92 17.36 -16.05
C GLY A 296 16.46 15.98 -16.44
N VAL A 297 17.03 15.21 -15.50
CA VAL A 297 17.58 13.87 -15.80
C VAL A 297 16.49 12.81 -15.98
N ARG A 298 15.29 13.05 -15.43
CA ARG A 298 14.15 12.13 -15.53
C ARG A 298 13.37 12.30 -16.83
N ARG A 299 13.66 13.37 -17.58
CA ARG A 299 12.94 13.75 -18.78
C ARG A 299 13.28 12.78 -19.93
N ASN A 300 12.26 12.13 -20.49
CA ASN A 300 12.41 11.37 -21.73
C ASN A 300 12.42 12.33 -22.91
N ARG A 301 13.59 12.88 -23.23
CA ARG A 301 13.78 13.95 -24.22
C ARG A 301 13.35 13.53 -25.62
N ALA A 302 13.57 12.26 -25.98
CA ALA A 302 13.13 11.67 -27.25
C ALA A 302 11.62 11.85 -27.53
N VAL A 303 10.80 11.99 -26.48
CA VAL A 303 9.34 12.13 -26.59
C VAL A 303 8.84 13.50 -26.13
N THR A 304 9.57 14.18 -25.24
CA THR A 304 9.10 15.40 -24.57
C THR A 304 9.77 16.69 -25.05
N ASP A 305 10.91 16.62 -25.72
CA ASP A 305 11.62 17.80 -26.22
C ASP A 305 11.27 18.03 -27.69
N VAL A 306 10.84 19.24 -28.00
CA VAL A 306 10.59 19.69 -29.38
C VAL A 306 11.79 20.51 -29.82
N PHE A 307 12.27 20.28 -31.04
CA PHE A 307 13.35 21.03 -31.65
C PHE A 307 13.09 21.21 -33.15
N GLU A 308 13.73 22.23 -33.74
CA GLU A 308 13.69 22.43 -35.18
C GLU A 308 14.57 21.38 -35.87
N PRO A 309 14.04 20.55 -36.79
CA PRO A 309 14.78 19.43 -37.38
C PRO A 309 15.92 19.88 -38.33
N GLY A 310 15.96 21.15 -38.71
CA GLY A 310 16.95 21.69 -39.64
C GLY A 310 17.02 20.90 -40.94
N SER A 311 18.23 20.64 -41.43
CA SER A 311 18.46 19.92 -42.70
C SER A 311 17.90 18.49 -42.75
N THR A 312 17.55 17.88 -41.61
CA THR A 312 17.00 16.50 -41.59
C THR A 312 15.61 16.40 -42.23
N VAL A 313 14.89 17.52 -42.39
CA VAL A 313 13.57 17.54 -43.05
C VAL A 313 13.66 17.65 -44.58
N LYS A 314 14.82 18.06 -45.14
CA LYS A 314 15.02 18.29 -46.59
C LYS A 314 14.57 17.09 -47.47
N PRO A 315 14.79 15.81 -47.09
CA PRO A 315 14.29 14.67 -47.87
C PRO A 315 12.78 14.67 -48.10
N PHE A 316 11.97 15.16 -47.15
CA PHE A 316 10.52 15.24 -47.32
C PHE A 316 10.14 16.29 -48.36
N THR A 317 10.79 17.45 -48.34
CA THR A 317 10.59 18.51 -49.35
C THR A 317 10.97 18.02 -50.74
N VAL A 318 12.10 17.33 -50.87
CA VAL A 318 12.54 16.73 -52.15
C VAL A 318 11.55 15.66 -52.61
N SER A 319 11.07 14.82 -51.70
CA SER A 319 10.08 13.77 -52.02
C SER A 319 8.78 14.39 -52.53
N ALA A 320 8.28 15.45 -51.89
CA ALA A 320 7.09 16.16 -52.34
C ALA A 320 7.27 16.82 -53.72
N ALA A 321 8.46 17.37 -54.00
CA ALA A 321 8.76 17.96 -55.30
C ALA A 321 8.84 16.90 -56.42
N LEU A 322 9.43 15.73 -56.13
CA LEU A 322 9.45 14.60 -57.06
C LEU A 322 8.05 14.04 -57.30
N ASP A 323 7.24 13.89 -56.24
CA ASP A 323 5.85 13.41 -56.31
C ASP A 323 4.94 14.35 -57.11
N ALA A 324 5.11 15.67 -56.93
CA ALA A 324 4.42 16.68 -57.72
C ALA A 324 4.91 16.77 -59.19
N GLY A 325 5.95 16.03 -59.56
CA GLY A 325 6.53 16.01 -60.90
C GLY A 325 7.18 17.34 -61.34
N VAL A 326 7.42 18.27 -60.39
CA VAL A 326 8.02 19.58 -60.69
C VAL A 326 9.54 19.49 -60.87
N VAL A 327 10.16 18.41 -60.37
CA VAL A 327 11.60 18.15 -60.47
C VAL A 327 11.84 16.66 -60.77
N THR A 328 13.03 16.34 -61.26
CA THR A 328 13.52 14.97 -61.48
C THR A 328 14.82 14.76 -60.72
N PRO A 329 15.29 13.52 -60.49
CA PRO A 329 16.60 13.27 -59.90
C PRO A 329 17.78 13.90 -60.68
N SER A 330 17.56 14.21 -61.97
CA SER A 330 18.53 14.86 -62.86
C SER A 330 18.38 16.38 -62.95
N THR A 331 17.39 16.98 -62.28
CA THR A 331 17.19 18.44 -62.30
C THR A 331 18.35 19.14 -61.61
N VAL A 332 19.00 20.07 -62.30
CA VAL A 332 20.12 20.85 -61.77
C VAL A 332 19.62 22.18 -61.24
N PHE A 333 20.07 22.55 -60.04
CA PHE A 333 19.81 23.86 -59.44
C PHE A 333 21.13 24.63 -59.35
N ASP A 334 21.16 25.88 -59.82
CA ASP A 334 22.28 26.76 -59.54
C ASP A 334 22.16 27.28 -58.11
N THR A 335 23.08 26.86 -57.25
CA THR A 335 23.17 27.29 -55.85
C THR A 335 24.20 28.39 -55.64
N SER A 336 24.83 28.91 -56.69
CA SER A 336 25.80 30.00 -56.61
C SER A 336 25.10 31.31 -56.22
N PRO A 337 25.67 32.15 -55.33
CA PRO A 337 26.96 32.03 -54.63
C PRO A 337 26.84 31.43 -53.21
N GLY A 338 25.82 30.62 -52.91
CA GLY A 338 25.55 30.05 -51.59
C GLY A 338 24.51 30.80 -50.76
N TRP A 339 23.80 31.76 -51.37
CA TRP A 339 22.65 32.43 -50.75
C TRP A 339 21.59 32.81 -51.78
N ILE A 340 20.34 32.87 -51.34
CA ILE A 340 19.18 33.23 -52.16
C ILE A 340 18.37 34.32 -51.45
N GLN A 341 18.04 35.40 -52.14
CA GLN A 341 17.17 36.47 -51.63
C GLN A 341 15.69 36.05 -51.79
N ASN A 342 14.98 35.98 -50.67
CA ASN A 342 13.56 35.64 -50.59
C ASN A 342 12.77 36.82 -50.03
N GLY A 343 12.43 37.78 -50.88
CA GLY A 343 11.75 39.02 -50.47
C GLY A 343 12.65 39.85 -49.55
N CYS A 344 12.25 40.03 -48.28
CA CYS A 344 13.06 40.70 -47.27
C CYS A 344 14.02 39.76 -46.50
N PHE A 345 13.96 38.45 -46.73
CA PHE A 345 14.82 37.47 -46.06
C PHE A 345 15.95 36.98 -46.97
N VAL A 346 17.04 36.52 -46.37
CA VAL A 346 18.16 35.86 -47.07
C VAL A 346 18.26 34.43 -46.56
N THR A 347 18.13 33.46 -47.45
CA THR A 347 18.41 32.06 -47.15
C THR A 347 19.88 31.77 -47.46
N ARG A 348 20.58 31.17 -46.49
CA ARG A 348 21.97 30.71 -46.60
C ARG A 348 22.02 29.25 -46.16
N ASP A 349 22.87 28.45 -46.80
CA ASP A 349 23.19 27.11 -46.33
C ASP A 349 24.37 27.14 -45.35
#